data_AF-A0A3D6BU31-F1
#
_entry.id   AF-A0A3D6BU31-F1
#
_cell.length_a   1.000
_cell.length_b   1.000
_cell.length_c   1.000
_cell.angle_alpha   90.00
_cell.angle_beta   90.00
_cell.angle_gamma   90.00
#
_symmetry.space_group_name_H-M   'P 1'
#
loop_
_entity.id
_entity.type
_entity.pdbx_description
1 polymer ?
#
loop_
_entity_poly.entity_id
_entity_poly.type
_entity_poly.pdbx_seq_one_letter_code
_entity_poly.pdbx_strand_id
1 'polypeptide(L)'
;MDLTQGTLEEKHSRAKKMMLWFGIISLVMSFAGWTSAFVVSSSRPDWLHDFQLPNAFITSTIVIVLSSITFILAKRALKKNQRQQTTVL
;
A
#
# COMPACT_ATOMS: atom_id res chain seq x y z
N MET A 1 -18.30 17.09 -13.45
CA MET A 1 -17.40 16.49 -14.45
C MET A 1 -18.16 15.35 -15.09
N ASP A 2 -18.60 15.52 -16.35
CA ASP A 2 -19.33 14.48 -17.06
C ASP A 2 -18.36 13.35 -17.43
N LEU A 3 -18.63 12.15 -16.91
CA LEU A 3 -17.74 10.99 -17.04
C LEU A 3 -17.90 10.29 -18.40
N THR A 4 -18.92 10.67 -19.18
CA THR A 4 -19.26 10.10 -20.48
C THR A 4 -18.54 10.77 -21.65
N GLN A 5 -17.96 11.95 -21.39
CA GLN A 5 -17.18 12.73 -22.35
C GLN A 5 -15.69 12.30 -22.35
N GLY A 6 -14.98 12.62 -23.43
CA GLY A 6 -13.55 12.33 -23.59
C GLY A 6 -13.25 11.11 -24.46
N THR A 7 -11.97 10.94 -24.77
CA THR A 7 -11.46 9.85 -25.63
C THR A 7 -11.58 8.49 -24.94
N LEU A 8 -11.51 7.39 -25.70
CA LEU A 8 -11.50 6.04 -25.13
C LEU A 8 -10.32 5.84 -24.16
N GLU A 9 -9.15 6.40 -24.48
CA GLU A 9 -7.97 6.31 -23.62
C GLU A 9 -8.16 7.00 -22.26
N GLU A 10 -8.76 8.19 -22.24
CA GLU A 10 -9.06 8.93 -21.01
C GLU A 10 -10.05 8.16 -20.13
N LYS A 11 -11.09 7.56 -20.75
CA LYS A 11 -12.07 6.71 -20.05
C LYS A 11 -11.38 5.49 -19.43
N HIS A 12 -10.52 4.80 -20.18
CA HIS A 12 -9.76 3.66 -19.68
C HIS A 12 -8.80 4.05 -18.55
N SER A 13 -8.09 5.17 -18.67
CA SER A 13 -7.17 5.67 -17.65
C SER A 13 -7.90 5.96 -16.33
N ARG A 14 -9.06 6.62 -16.41
CA ARG A 14 -9.91 6.89 -15.25
C ARG A 14 -10.46 5.61 -14.62
N ALA A 15 -10.92 4.66 -15.44
CA ALA A 15 -11.39 3.36 -14.97
C ALA A 15 -10.28 2.59 -14.22
N LYS A 16 -9.07 2.52 -14.79
CA LYS A 16 -7.90 1.89 -14.16
C LYS A 16 -7.58 2.51 -12.79
N LYS A 17 -7.65 3.84 -12.68
CA LYS A 17 -7.44 4.54 -11.40
C LYS A 17 -8.51 4.16 -10.36
N MET A 18 -9.77 4.03 -10.76
CA MET A 18 -10.85 3.62 -9.85
C MET A 18 -10.73 2.15 -9.43
N MET A 19 -10.37 1.25 -10.37
CA MET A 19 -10.12 -0.16 -10.06
C MET A 19 -8.93 -0.32 -9.09
N LEU A 20 -7.87 0.48 -9.24
CA LEU A 20 -6.77 0.50 -8.28
C LEU A 20 -7.23 0.87 -6.87
N TRP A 21 -8.05 1.92 -6.74
CA TRP A 21 -8.63 2.32 -5.45
C TRP A 21 -9.51 1.23 -4.84
N PHE A 22 -10.35 0.60 -5.67
CA PHE A 22 -11.16 -0.55 -5.22
C PHE A 22 -10.29 -1.67 -4.67
N GLY A 23 -9.21 -2.05 -5.38
CA GLY A 23 -8.27 -3.06 -4.90
C GLY A 23 -7.59 -2.68 -3.58
N ILE A 24 -7.15 -1.42 -3.43
CA ILE A 24 -6.53 -0.93 -2.19
C ILE A 24 -7.52 -1.00 -1.02
N ILE A 25 -8.75 -0.52 -1.20
CA ILE A 25 -9.77 -0.52 -0.14
C ILE A 25 -10.13 -1.96 0.24
N SER A 26 -10.31 -2.84 -0.74
CA SER A 26 -10.58 -4.26 -0.49
C SER A 26 -9.45 -4.90 0.33
N LEU A 27 -8.19 -4.63 -0.01
CA LEU A 27 -7.05 -5.14 0.74
C LEU A 27 -7.05 -4.64 2.18
N VAL A 28 -7.27 -3.34 2.40
CA VAL A 28 -7.36 -2.75 3.74
C VAL A 28 -8.47 -3.39 4.57
N MET A 29 -9.64 -3.63 3.99
CA MET A 29 -10.76 -4.27 4.69
C MET A 29 -10.44 -5.72 5.11
N SER A 30 -9.73 -6.49 4.27
CA SER A 30 -9.27 -7.83 4.63
C SER A 30 -8.32 -7.81 5.83
N PHE A 31 -7.34 -6.90 5.82
CA PHE A 31 -6.42 -6.72 6.95
C PHE A 31 -7.13 -6.23 8.21
N ALA A 32 -8.15 -5.37 8.09
CA ALA A 32 -8.95 -4.92 9.23
C ALA A 32 -9.69 -6.09 9.88
N GLY A 33 -10.27 -6.99 9.08
CA GLY A 33 -10.91 -8.22 9.57
C GLY A 33 -9.91 -9.13 10.30
N TRP A 34 -8.75 -9.39 9.70
CA TRP A 34 -7.70 -10.21 10.33
C TRP A 34 -7.13 -9.59 11.60
N THR A 35 -6.86 -8.28 11.60
CA THR A 35 -6.37 -7.56 12.78
C THR A 35 -7.41 -7.57 13.90
N SER A 36 -8.69 -7.39 13.56
CA SER A 36 -9.79 -7.48 14.54
C SER A 36 -9.87 -8.87 15.17
N ALA A 37 -9.83 -9.93 14.37
CA ALA A 37 -9.82 -11.30 14.87
C ALA A 37 -8.62 -11.58 15.79
N PHE A 38 -7.44 -11.06 15.44
CA PHE A 38 -6.23 -11.15 16.27
C PHE A 38 -6.43 -10.43 17.62
N VAL A 39 -6.91 -9.18 17.61
CA VAL A 39 -7.14 -8.39 18.83
C VAL A 39 -8.18 -9.05 19.73
N VAL A 40 -9.31 -9.51 19.20
CA VAL A 40 -10.33 -10.21 19.99
C VAL A 40 -9.79 -11.51 20.58
N SER A 41 -8.95 -12.24 19.84
CA SER A 41 -8.33 -13.47 20.34
C SER A 41 -7.30 -13.19 21.44
N SER A 42 -6.64 -12.03 21.40
CA SER A 42 -5.66 -11.61 22.41
C SER A 42 -6.24 -11.30 23.78
N SER A 43 -7.56 -11.08 23.89
CA SER A 43 -8.24 -10.86 25.17
C SER A 43 -8.53 -12.15 25.95
N ARG A 44 -8.21 -13.33 25.40
CA ARG A 44 -8.44 -14.62 26.07
C ARG A 44 -7.40 -14.86 27.18
N PRO A 45 -7.78 -15.46 28.32
CA PRO A 45 -6.86 -15.71 29.42
C PRO A 45 -5.70 -16.64 29.02
N ASP A 46 -5.95 -17.60 28.13
CA ASP A 46 -4.94 -18.56 27.61
C ASP A 46 -4.14 -18.02 26.40
N TRP A 47 -4.18 -16.70 26.15
CA TRP A 47 -3.43 -16.12 25.05
C TRP A 47 -1.92 -16.17 25.29
N LEU A 48 -1.15 -16.05 24.21
CA LEU A 48 0.30 -16.22 24.22
C LEU A 48 0.98 -14.98 24.83
N HIS A 49 1.04 -14.90 26.16
CA HIS A 49 1.56 -13.74 26.91
C HIS A 49 3.08 -13.56 26.78
N ASP A 50 3.84 -14.65 26.62
CA ASP A 50 5.31 -14.62 26.57
C ASP A 50 5.88 -14.69 25.16
N PHE A 51 5.07 -14.40 24.14
CA PHE A 51 5.54 -14.42 22.75
C PHE A 51 6.46 -13.24 22.45
N GLN A 52 7.74 -13.53 22.24
CA GLN A 52 8.68 -12.55 21.74
C GLN A 52 8.67 -12.54 20.22
N LEU A 53 8.25 -11.42 19.64
CA LEU A 53 8.34 -11.22 18.20
C LEU A 53 9.81 -11.16 17.76
N PRO A 54 10.20 -11.94 16.74
CA PRO A 54 11.55 -11.86 16.18
C PRO A 54 11.89 -10.44 15.68
N ASN A 55 13.11 -9.98 15.95
CA ASN A 55 13.60 -8.67 15.48
C ASN A 55 13.54 -8.51 13.95
N ALA A 56 13.51 -9.60 13.20
CA ALA A 56 13.32 -9.60 11.75
C ALA A 56 12.06 -8.83 11.30
N PHE A 57 10.99 -8.84 12.10
CA PHE A 57 9.77 -8.06 11.80
C PHE A 57 10.04 -6.55 11.84
N ILE A 58 10.78 -6.07 12.85
CA ILE A 58 11.16 -4.65 12.96
C ILE A 58 12.06 -4.23 11.80
N THR A 59 13.08 -5.04 11.49
CA THR A 59 13.95 -4.78 10.33
C THR A 59 13.14 -4.69 9.04
N SER A 60 12.19 -5.61 8.83
CA SER A 60 11.33 -5.61 7.65
C SER A 60 10.45 -4.35 7.59
N THR A 61 9.88 -3.91 8.71
CA THR A 61 9.09 -2.66 8.77
C THR A 61 9.94 -1.45 8.35
N ILE A 62 11.17 -1.34 8.86
CA ILE A 62 12.08 -0.24 8.49
C ILE A 62 12.38 -0.27 6.98
N VAL A 63 12.69 -1.45 6.43
CA VAL A 63 12.97 -1.61 4.99
C VAL A 63 11.76 -1.21 4.14
N ILE A 64 10.54 -1.61 4.53
CA ILE A 64 9.30 -1.24 3.83
C ILE A 64 9.08 0.28 3.85
N VAL A 65 9.32 0.94 4.99
CA VAL A 65 9.18 2.40 5.12
C VAL A 65 10.20 3.12 4.23
N LEU A 66 11.46 2.70 4.24
CA LEU A 66 12.51 3.28 3.39
C LEU A 66 12.21 3.08 1.90
N SER A 67 11.74 1.89 1.51
CA SER A 67 11.28 1.61 0.14
C SER A 67 10.13 2.53 -0.27
N SER A 68 9.16 2.75 0.61
CA SER A 68 8.03 3.65 0.37
C SER A 68 8.47 5.11 0.16
N ILE A 69 9.41 5.59 0.98
CA ILE A 69 10.00 6.93 0.82
C ILE A 69 10.70 7.05 -0.54
N THR A 70 11.50 6.05 -0.90
CA THR A 70 12.21 5.99 -2.19
C THR A 70 11.22 6.07 -3.36
N PHE A 71 10.10 5.35 -3.29
CA PHE A 71 9.06 5.40 -4.32
C PHE A 71 8.38 6.77 -4.44
N ILE A 72 8.12 7.46 -3.31
CA ILE A 72 7.58 8.83 -3.30
C ILE A 72 8.56 9.81 -3.96
N LEU A 73 9.85 9.68 -3.67
CA LEU A 73 10.89 10.51 -4.30
C LEU A 73 10.97 10.24 -5.81
N ALA A 74 10.96 8.98 -6.24
CA ALA A 74 10.95 8.61 -7.65
C ALA A 74 9.73 9.19 -8.39
N LYS A 75 8.53 9.09 -7.80
CA LYS A 75 7.31 9.69 -8.35
C LYS A 75 7.44 11.22 -8.50
N ARG A 76 8.08 11.91 -7.56
CA ARG A 76 8.33 13.35 -7.63
C ARG A 76 9.35 13.70 -8.72
N ALA A 77 10.43 12.94 -8.84
CA ALA A 77 11.45 13.13 -9.88
C ALA A 77 10.87 12.92 -11.29
N LEU A 78 10.06 11.88 -11.50
CA LEU A 78 9.36 11.65 -12.77
C LEU A 78 8.45 12.81 -13.16
N LYS A 79 7.71 13.39 -12.20
CA LYS A 79 6.89 14.60 -12.45
C LYS A 79 7.72 15.84 -12.82
N LYS A 80 8.97 15.91 -12.38
CA LYS A 80 9.95 16.95 -12.76
C LYS A 80 10.72 16.60 -14.03
N ASN A 81 10.33 15.55 -14.75
CA ASN A 81 11.00 15.03 -15.95
C ASN A 81 12.46 14.59 -15.73
N GLN A 82 12.86 14.31 -14.47
CA GLN A 82 14.20 13.87 -14.09
C GLN A 82 14.33 12.35 -14.23
N ARG A 83 14.16 11.84 -15.45
CA ARG A 83 14.08 10.38 -15.73
C ARG A 83 15.32 9.61 -15.31
N GLN A 84 16.51 10.18 -15.50
CA GLN A 84 17.79 9.57 -15.13
C GLN A 84 17.91 9.21 -13.64
N GLN A 85 17.15 9.88 -12.76
CA GLN A 85 17.15 9.59 -11.32
C GLN A 85 16.24 8.41 -10.94
N THR A 86 15.54 7.82 -11.91
CA THR A 86 14.51 6.79 -11.69
C THR A 86 14.69 5.54 -12.53
N THR A 87 15.78 5.48 -13.31
CA THR A 87 16.17 4.36 -14.17
C THR A 87 17.64 4.03 -13.90
N VAL A 88 18.00 2.77 -14.12
CA VAL A 88 19.39 2.30 -14.03
C VAL A 88 20.06 2.26 -15.41
N LEU A 89 19.26 2.40 -16.48
CA LEU A 89 19.64 2.45 -17.89
C LEU A 89 19.40 3.86 -18.44
#